data_AF-U2MR11-F1
#
_entry.id   AF-U2MR11-F1
#
_cell.length_a   1.000
_cell.length_b   1.000
_cell.length_c   1.000
_cell.angle_alpha   90.00
_cell.angle_beta   90.00
_cell.angle_gamma   90.00
#
_symmetry.space_group_name_H-M   'P 1'
#
loop_
_entity.id
_entity.type
_entity.pdbx_description
1 polymer ?
#
loop_
_entity_poly.entity_id
_entity_poly.type
_entity_poly.pdbx_seq_one_letter_code
_entity_poly.pdbx_strand_id
1 'polypeptide(L)'
;MPFDKERNFMLTALILLQLTIVLALIFIGARVGGFGLGILVGGRGIELKSTEQNRHTAQREFSVDNIGKLSRVGIVYGYADCSSVPMRAFTDAGFNGIVWGGVGDGNFYKDVFDVALKARAKDINIACSSRIPMETTCLSGKIDDAQYHFVAALTLNLKKVRVLLILVPAKTRVWQRIQEFFNKY
;
A
#
# COMPACT_ATOMS: atom_id res chain seq x y z
N MET A 1 -37.56 -22.97 7.85
CA MET A 1 -36.95 -21.70 8.31
C MET A 1 -36.41 -20.98 7.09
N PRO A 2 -36.93 -19.81 6.68
CA PRO A 2 -36.38 -19.10 5.53
C PRO A 2 -35.19 -18.25 6.01
N PHE A 3 -33.98 -18.64 5.59
CA PHE A 3 -32.80 -17.78 5.63
C PHE A 3 -32.81 -16.96 4.34
N ASP A 4 -33.46 -15.80 4.36
CA ASP A 4 -33.26 -14.78 3.33
C ASP A 4 -33.27 -13.39 3.96
N LYS A 5 -32.09 -12.95 4.37
CA LYS A 5 -31.79 -11.53 4.58
C LYS A 5 -30.53 -11.28 3.79
N GLU A 6 -30.63 -10.48 2.74
CA GLU A 6 -29.48 -9.86 2.10
C GLU A 6 -28.60 -9.23 3.19
N ARG A 7 -27.39 -9.77 3.35
CA ARG A 7 -26.37 -9.26 4.27
C ARG A 7 -25.30 -8.60 3.43
N ASN A 8 -25.25 -7.27 3.51
CA ASN A 8 -24.20 -6.47 2.88
C ASN A 8 -23.16 -6.11 3.94
N PHE A 9 -21.87 -6.21 3.59
CA PHE A 9 -20.77 -5.91 4.50
C PHE A 9 -20.26 -4.49 4.29
N MET A 10 -19.99 -3.78 5.39
CA MET A 10 -19.30 -2.48 5.37
C MET A 10 -17.81 -2.70 5.62
N LEU A 11 -16.95 -2.09 4.80
CA LEU A 11 -15.51 -2.30 4.81
C LEU A 11 -14.77 -0.97 4.89
N THR A 12 -13.64 -0.92 5.61
CA THR A 12 -12.78 0.29 5.60
C THR A 12 -11.97 0.36 4.30
N ALA A 13 -11.75 1.58 3.80
CA ALA A 13 -10.96 1.81 2.60
C ALA A 13 -9.52 1.28 2.73
N LEU A 14 -8.97 1.26 3.95
CA LEU A 14 -7.61 0.82 4.25
C LEU A 14 -7.41 -0.69 4.07
N ILE A 15 -8.39 -1.51 4.40
CA ILE A 15 -8.27 -2.98 4.36
C ILE A 15 -9.00 -3.62 3.18
N LEU A 16 -9.84 -2.86 2.48
CA LEU A 16 -10.60 -3.32 1.32
C LEU A 16 -9.69 -3.89 0.23
N LEU A 17 -9.87 -5.16 -0.12
CA LEU A 17 -9.15 -5.81 -1.20
C LEU A 17 -10.10 -6.61 -2.09
N GLN A 18 -9.90 -6.50 -3.39
CA GLN A 18 -10.55 -7.34 -4.39
C GLN A 18 -9.72 -8.62 -4.58
N LEU A 19 -10.30 -9.78 -4.28
CA LEU A 19 -9.59 -11.08 -4.32
C LEU A 19 -9.93 -11.92 -5.56
N THR A 20 -11.11 -11.74 -6.15
CA THR A 20 -11.62 -12.55 -7.27
C THR A 20 -12.26 -11.69 -8.35
N ILE A 21 -12.24 -12.18 -9.59
CA ILE A 21 -12.76 -11.48 -10.78
C ILE A 21 -14.24 -11.83 -11.05
N VAL A 22 -14.75 -12.94 -10.51
CA VAL A 22 -16.02 -13.55 -10.99
C VAL A 22 -17.12 -13.70 -9.90
N LEU A 23 -16.78 -13.63 -8.60
CA LEU A 23 -17.72 -13.94 -7.51
C LEU A 23 -18.40 -12.67 -6.97
N ALA A 24 -19.72 -12.66 -6.73
CA ALA A 24 -20.47 -11.48 -6.27
C ALA A 24 -19.97 -10.85 -4.95
N LEU A 25 -19.36 -11.63 -4.05
CA LEU A 25 -18.66 -11.13 -2.85
C LEU A 25 -17.19 -10.86 -3.16
N ILE A 26 -16.95 -9.79 -3.93
CA ILE A 26 -15.63 -9.44 -4.49
C ILE A 26 -14.68 -8.84 -3.44
N PHE A 27 -15.26 -8.14 -2.47
CA PHE A 27 -14.56 -7.26 -1.55
C PHE A 27 -14.58 -7.82 -0.14
N ILE A 28 -13.40 -8.03 0.45
CA ILE A 28 -13.25 -8.48 1.83
C ILE A 28 -12.31 -7.53 2.57
N GLY A 29 -12.61 -7.26 3.83
CA GLY A 29 -11.68 -6.62 4.75
C GLY A 29 -10.71 -7.67 5.27
N ALA A 30 -9.59 -7.85 4.58
CA ALA A 30 -8.70 -9.00 4.75
C ALA A 30 -8.08 -9.15 6.16
N ARG A 31 -8.22 -8.16 7.04
CA ARG A 31 -7.53 -8.11 8.34
C ARG A 31 -8.37 -7.72 9.56
N VAL A 32 -9.65 -7.39 9.38
CA VAL A 32 -10.58 -7.16 10.50
C VAL A 32 -11.58 -8.31 10.46
N GLY A 33 -11.37 -9.29 11.35
CA GLY A 33 -11.95 -10.64 11.31
C GLY A 33 -13.35 -10.72 10.70
N GLY A 34 -13.45 -11.31 9.49
CA GLY A 34 -14.66 -11.81 8.83
C GLY A 34 -15.79 -10.82 8.50
N PHE A 35 -15.90 -9.67 9.17
CA PHE A 35 -17.10 -8.84 9.19
C PHE A 35 -16.86 -7.37 8.82
N GLY A 36 -15.62 -6.93 8.64
CA GLY A 36 -15.34 -5.53 8.32
C GLY A 36 -15.75 -4.55 9.44
N LEU A 37 -16.14 -3.34 9.05
CA LEU A 37 -16.62 -2.30 9.95
C LEU A 37 -18.00 -2.64 10.56
N GLY A 38 -18.82 -3.39 9.83
CA GLY A 38 -20.18 -3.71 10.23
C GLY A 38 -20.98 -4.45 9.17
N ILE A 39 -22.20 -4.83 9.51
CA ILE A 39 -23.12 -5.57 8.62
C ILE A 39 -24.43 -4.77 8.49
N LEU A 40 -24.89 -4.62 7.26
CA LEU A 40 -26.24 -4.16 6.96
C LEU A 40 -27.18 -5.37 6.97
N VAL A 41 -28.18 -5.35 7.84
CA VAL A 41 -29.16 -6.44 7.96
C VAL A 41 -30.51 -5.97 7.40
N GLY A 42 -30.92 -6.52 6.25
CA GLY A 42 -32.26 -6.31 5.68
C GLY A 42 -32.58 -4.85 5.34
N GLY A 43 -31.57 -4.08 4.93
CA GLY A 43 -31.72 -2.70 4.44
C GLY A 43 -32.08 -1.63 5.49
N ARG A 44 -32.22 -2.00 6.78
CA ARG A 44 -32.80 -1.11 7.81
C ARG A 44 -31.94 -0.91 9.06
N GLY A 45 -30.97 -1.77 9.31
CA GLY A 45 -30.07 -1.65 10.47
C GLY A 45 -28.61 -1.83 10.06
N ILE A 46 -27.75 -0.93 10.55
CA ILE A 46 -26.29 -1.04 10.49
C ILE A 46 -25.82 -1.50 11.86
N GLU A 47 -25.21 -2.68 11.92
CA GLU A 47 -24.51 -3.16 13.12
C GLU A 47 -23.02 -2.92 12.94
N LEU A 48 -22.46 -1.92 13.64
CA LEU A 48 -21.03 -1.66 13.65
C LEU A 48 -20.32 -2.68 14.56
N LYS A 49 -19.29 -3.34 14.03
CA LYS A 49 -18.53 -4.38 14.73
C LYS A 49 -17.10 -3.97 15.03
N SER A 50 -16.59 -2.93 14.36
CA SER A 50 -15.23 -2.42 14.56
C SER A 50 -15.11 -0.96 14.11
N THR A 51 -14.00 -0.32 14.44
CA THR A 51 -13.65 1.04 14.00
C THR A 51 -12.23 1.08 13.40
N GLU A 52 -11.99 2.01 12.48
CA GLU A 52 -10.64 2.23 11.92
C GLU A 52 -9.76 2.94 12.95
N GLN A 53 -8.56 2.41 13.19
CA GLN A 53 -7.63 2.99 14.17
C GLN A 53 -6.57 3.88 13.53
N ASN A 54 -6.32 3.70 12.23
CA ASN A 54 -5.44 4.58 11.48
C ASN A 54 -6.08 5.95 11.26
N ARG A 55 -5.25 6.99 11.20
CA ARG A 55 -5.74 8.36 10.97
C ARG A 55 -6.38 8.45 9.60
N HIS A 56 -7.52 9.15 9.50
CA HIS A 56 -8.21 9.32 8.23
C HIS A 56 -8.98 10.65 8.17
N THR A 57 -9.46 10.99 6.97
CA THR A 57 -10.35 12.14 6.70
C THR A 57 -9.92 13.43 7.39
N ALA A 58 -10.62 13.87 8.44
CA ALA A 58 -10.36 15.13 9.13
C ALA A 58 -9.03 15.13 9.92
N GLN A 59 -8.47 13.96 10.22
CA GLN A 59 -7.20 13.81 10.95
C GLN A 59 -5.98 13.78 10.02
N ARG A 60 -6.17 13.93 8.70
CA ARG A 60 -5.09 13.84 7.72
C ARG A 60 -4.15 15.06 7.79
N GLU A 61 -2.86 14.79 7.63
CA GLU A 61 -1.80 15.81 7.62
C GLU A 61 -1.44 16.28 6.18
N PHE A 62 -2.15 15.78 5.15
CA PHE A 62 -1.95 16.09 3.73
C PHE A 62 -3.24 16.63 3.07
N SER A 63 -3.10 17.57 2.12
CA SER A 63 -4.21 18.13 1.33
C SER A 63 -3.86 18.09 -0.16
N VAL A 64 -4.90 17.95 -0.99
CA VAL A 64 -4.81 17.97 -2.46
C VAL A 64 -5.35 19.27 -3.06
N ASP A 65 -5.88 20.18 -2.24
CA ASP A 65 -6.69 21.32 -2.70
C ASP A 65 -5.86 22.32 -3.54
N ASN A 66 -4.55 22.37 -3.32
CA ASN A 66 -3.61 23.26 -4.02
C ASN A 66 -2.49 22.50 -4.75
N ILE A 67 -2.70 21.25 -5.14
CA ILE A 67 -1.69 20.47 -5.88
C ILE A 67 -1.90 20.64 -7.39
N GLY A 68 -0.99 21.35 -8.07
CA GLY A 68 -1.04 21.50 -9.53
C GLY A 68 -0.68 20.22 -10.30
N LYS A 69 0.15 19.34 -9.74
CA LYS A 69 0.49 18.04 -10.32
C LYS A 69 0.87 17.03 -9.24
N LEU A 70 0.31 15.83 -9.33
CA LEU A 70 0.63 14.73 -8.42
C LEU A 70 2.03 14.16 -8.69
N SER A 71 2.68 13.71 -7.63
CA SER A 71 3.95 12.98 -7.69
C SER A 71 3.83 11.76 -8.61
N ARG A 72 4.82 11.56 -9.48
CA ARG A 72 4.86 10.38 -10.34
C ARG A 72 5.41 9.21 -9.55
N VAL A 73 4.57 8.20 -9.34
CA VAL A 73 4.93 6.97 -8.63
C VAL A 73 4.65 5.74 -9.47
N GLY A 74 5.70 4.95 -9.72
CA GLY A 74 5.65 3.69 -10.45
C GLY A 74 5.46 2.49 -9.52
N ILE A 75 5.01 1.36 -10.06
CA ILE A 75 4.98 0.07 -9.35
C ILE A 75 5.82 -0.91 -10.16
N VAL A 76 6.76 -1.58 -9.51
CA VAL A 76 7.58 -2.64 -10.09
C VAL A 76 7.27 -3.94 -9.35
N TYR A 77 7.08 -5.02 -10.10
CA TYR A 77 6.70 -6.32 -9.54
C TYR A 77 7.91 -7.25 -9.43
N GLY A 78 8.06 -7.90 -8.28
CA GLY A 78 9.02 -8.96 -8.05
C GLY A 78 8.47 -10.31 -8.49
N TYR A 79 9.32 -11.10 -9.13
CA TYR A 79 9.09 -12.49 -9.51
C TYR A 79 10.45 -13.16 -9.76
N ALA A 80 10.46 -14.47 -9.95
CA ALA A 80 11.69 -15.18 -10.30
C ALA A 80 12.25 -14.64 -11.62
N ASP A 81 13.54 -14.33 -11.65
CA ASP A 81 14.21 -13.76 -12.82
C ASP A 81 13.58 -12.46 -13.35
N CYS A 82 13.11 -11.60 -12.45
CA CYS A 82 12.47 -10.36 -12.87
C CYS A 82 13.46 -9.36 -13.46
N SER A 83 13.06 -8.77 -14.60
CA SER A 83 13.85 -7.78 -15.29
C SER A 83 14.00 -6.50 -14.47
N SER A 84 15.20 -5.91 -14.49
CA SER A 84 15.48 -4.60 -13.89
C SER A 84 15.05 -3.41 -14.78
N VAL A 85 14.63 -3.68 -16.02
CA VAL A 85 14.21 -2.67 -16.99
C VAL A 85 13.10 -1.74 -16.46
N PRO A 86 12.01 -2.24 -15.83
CA PRO A 86 10.95 -1.36 -15.34
C PRO A 86 11.42 -0.42 -14.22
N MET A 87 12.26 -0.91 -13.30
CA MET A 87 12.86 -0.07 -12.25
C MET A 87 13.72 1.03 -12.87
N ARG A 88 14.60 0.64 -13.81
CA ARG A 88 15.49 1.57 -14.52
C ARG A 88 14.69 2.62 -15.29
N ALA A 89 13.62 2.24 -15.98
CA ALA A 89 12.78 3.17 -16.73
C ALA A 89 12.20 4.26 -15.83
N PHE A 90 11.68 3.91 -14.65
CA PHE A 90 11.19 4.90 -13.69
C PHE A 90 12.32 5.75 -13.10
N THR A 91 13.48 5.14 -12.84
CA THR A 91 14.67 5.83 -12.35
C THR A 91 15.17 6.88 -13.35
N ASP A 92 15.29 6.52 -14.62
CA ASP A 92 15.82 7.39 -15.66
C ASP A 92 14.80 8.46 -16.07
N ALA A 93 13.50 8.15 -16.00
CA ALA A 93 12.45 9.14 -16.18
C ALA A 93 12.30 10.12 -15.00
N GLY A 94 13.05 9.95 -13.90
CA GLY A 94 13.03 10.84 -12.73
C GLY A 94 11.70 10.80 -11.97
N PHE A 95 11.15 9.61 -11.74
CA PHE A 95 9.95 9.47 -10.91
C PHE A 95 10.22 9.92 -9.48
N ASN A 96 9.17 10.37 -8.77
CA ASN A 96 9.30 10.83 -7.39
C ASN A 96 9.36 9.67 -6.39
N GLY A 97 8.79 8.53 -6.77
CA GLY A 97 8.86 7.31 -5.99
C GLY A 97 8.58 6.05 -6.80
N ILE A 98 8.96 4.90 -6.26
CA ILE A 98 8.73 3.59 -6.83
C ILE A 98 8.24 2.66 -5.72
N VAL A 99 7.15 1.95 -5.98
CA VAL A 99 6.68 0.87 -5.13
C VAL A 99 7.28 -0.43 -5.63
N TRP A 100 8.01 -1.11 -4.77
CA TRP A 100 8.54 -2.44 -5.02
C TRP A 100 7.57 -3.49 -4.48
N GLY A 101 6.99 -4.30 -5.36
CA GLY A 101 6.15 -5.44 -5.00
C GLY A 101 6.97 -6.72 -4.87
N GLY A 102 7.75 -6.83 -3.81
CA GLY A 102 8.68 -7.93 -3.58
C GLY A 102 7.99 -9.28 -3.33
N VAL A 103 8.82 -10.32 -3.29
CA VAL A 103 8.40 -11.68 -2.95
C VAL A 103 8.50 -11.92 -1.44
N GLY A 104 7.48 -12.53 -0.86
CA GLY A 104 7.41 -12.66 0.61
C GLY A 104 7.44 -11.28 1.27
N ASP A 105 8.24 -11.16 2.33
CA ASP A 105 8.49 -9.94 3.11
C ASP A 105 9.24 -8.83 2.34
N GLY A 106 8.82 -8.52 1.11
CA GLY A 106 9.35 -7.41 0.31
C GLY A 106 10.70 -7.66 -0.38
N ASN A 107 11.19 -8.91 -0.44
CA ASN A 107 12.55 -9.20 -0.93
C ASN A 107 12.78 -8.79 -2.39
N PHE A 108 13.99 -8.34 -2.69
CA PHE A 108 14.45 -8.01 -4.04
C PHE A 108 15.01 -9.23 -4.76
N TYR A 109 14.83 -9.25 -6.08
CA TYR A 109 15.70 -10.03 -6.95
C TYR A 109 17.01 -9.28 -7.14
N LYS A 110 18.14 -10.00 -7.17
CA LYS A 110 19.50 -9.46 -7.19
C LYS A 110 19.68 -8.32 -8.21
N ASP A 111 19.19 -8.51 -9.44
CA ASP A 111 19.43 -7.58 -10.55
C ASP A 111 18.62 -6.28 -10.41
N VAL A 112 17.54 -6.30 -9.61
CA VAL A 112 16.71 -5.12 -9.35
C VAL A 112 17.24 -4.31 -8.17
N PHE A 113 17.86 -4.96 -7.20
CA PHE A 113 18.35 -4.32 -5.97
C PHE A 113 19.37 -3.21 -6.29
N ASP A 114 20.34 -3.48 -7.16
CA ASP A 114 21.34 -2.47 -7.55
C ASP A 114 20.71 -1.25 -8.24
N VAL A 115 19.63 -1.45 -8.99
CA VAL A 115 18.90 -0.34 -9.62
C VAL A 115 18.09 0.43 -8.59
N ALA A 116 17.54 -0.24 -7.58
CA ALA A 116 16.84 0.39 -6.46
C ALA A 116 17.79 1.32 -5.67
N LEU A 117 19.03 0.89 -5.41
CA LEU A 117 20.05 1.73 -4.78
C LEU A 117 20.40 2.97 -5.62
N LYS A 118 20.56 2.79 -6.93
CA LYS A 118 20.79 3.91 -7.88
C LYS A 118 19.62 4.90 -7.89
N ALA A 119 18.39 4.40 -7.78
CA ALA A 119 17.21 5.27 -7.68
C ALA A 119 17.21 6.07 -6.37
N ARG A 120 17.56 5.45 -5.23
CA ARG A 120 17.71 6.19 -3.96
C ARG A 120 18.77 7.27 -4.03
N ALA A 121 19.91 6.99 -4.67
CA ALA A 121 20.96 7.97 -4.91
C ALA A 121 20.51 9.16 -5.79
N LYS A 122 19.43 9.00 -6.56
CA LYS A 122 18.78 10.07 -7.34
C LYS A 122 17.57 10.70 -6.61
N ASP A 123 17.50 10.56 -5.28
CA ASP A 123 16.40 11.07 -4.43
C ASP A 123 15.01 10.50 -4.74
N ILE A 124 14.93 9.34 -5.40
CA ILE A 124 13.66 8.65 -5.68
C ILE A 124 13.31 7.78 -4.48
N ASN A 125 12.15 7.97 -3.85
CA ASN A 125 11.76 7.16 -2.69
C ASN A 125 11.33 5.75 -3.10
N ILE A 126 11.79 4.73 -2.38
CA ILE A 126 11.39 3.35 -2.63
C ILE A 126 10.58 2.83 -1.46
N ALA A 127 9.35 2.38 -1.74
CA ALA A 127 8.49 1.73 -0.76
C ALA A 127 8.41 0.22 -1.05
N CYS A 128 8.92 -0.59 -0.13
CA CYS A 128 8.92 -2.05 -0.16
C CYS A 128 7.56 -2.57 0.31
N SER A 129 6.85 -3.28 -0.56
CA SER A 129 5.57 -3.95 -0.30
C SER A 129 5.66 -5.41 -0.76
N SER A 130 4.69 -6.23 -0.39
CA SER A 130 4.59 -7.61 -0.87
C SER A 130 3.57 -7.72 -1.98
N ARG A 131 3.91 -8.50 -3.01
CA ARG A 131 2.94 -8.91 -4.02
C ARG A 131 1.87 -9.87 -3.48
N ILE A 132 2.10 -10.48 -2.31
CA ILE A 132 1.18 -11.40 -1.67
C ILE A 132 0.03 -10.59 -1.04
N PRO A 133 -1.24 -10.82 -1.43
CA PRO A 133 -2.39 -9.97 -1.09
C PRO A 133 -2.59 -9.67 0.41
N MET A 134 -2.20 -10.58 1.30
CA MET A 134 -2.42 -10.48 2.75
C MET A 134 -1.13 -10.53 3.57
N GLU A 135 0.03 -10.35 2.93
CA GLU A 135 1.31 -10.32 3.64
C GLU A 135 1.64 -8.91 4.11
N THR A 136 2.47 -8.82 5.14
CA THR A 136 2.97 -7.58 5.71
C THR A 136 4.46 -7.51 5.40
N THR A 137 4.94 -6.35 4.97
CA THR A 137 6.38 -6.08 4.94
C THR A 137 6.82 -5.49 6.28
N CYS A 138 7.67 -6.21 7.00
CA CYS A 138 8.16 -5.79 8.32
C CYS A 138 9.22 -4.69 8.19
N LEU A 139 9.24 -3.77 9.16
CA LEU A 139 10.35 -2.84 9.34
C LEU A 139 11.61 -3.62 9.70
N SER A 140 12.72 -3.35 9.01
CA SER A 140 14.00 -4.03 9.28
C SER A 140 13.88 -5.56 9.24
N GLY A 141 13.07 -6.07 8.31
CA GLY A 141 12.90 -7.51 8.07
C GLY A 141 14.12 -8.10 7.36
N LYS A 142 13.92 -8.70 6.19
CA LYS A 142 15.03 -9.26 5.40
C LYS A 142 15.87 -8.21 4.66
N ILE A 143 15.37 -6.98 4.59
CA ILE A 143 16.08 -5.83 4.02
C ILE A 143 16.38 -4.87 5.16
N ASP A 144 17.61 -4.38 5.24
CA ASP A 144 17.95 -3.29 6.15
C ASP A 144 17.47 -1.95 5.56
N ASP A 145 16.21 -1.63 5.82
CA ASP A 145 15.57 -0.41 5.33
C ASP A 145 16.33 0.86 5.76
N ALA A 146 16.94 0.84 6.94
CA ALA A 146 17.70 1.97 7.48
C ALA A 146 19.02 2.14 6.73
N GLN A 147 19.70 1.04 6.40
CA GLN A 147 20.92 1.08 5.58
C GLN A 147 20.66 1.64 4.18
N TYR A 148 19.54 1.26 3.55
CA TYR A 148 19.25 1.60 2.15
C TYR A 148 18.28 2.77 1.97
N HIS A 149 17.81 3.36 3.07
CA HIS A 149 16.84 4.44 3.09
C HIS A 149 15.54 4.08 2.34
N PHE A 150 15.07 2.85 2.52
CA PHE A 150 13.80 2.37 1.99
C PHE A 150 12.66 2.58 3.00
N VAL A 151 11.42 2.48 2.51
CA VAL A 151 10.21 2.62 3.31
C VAL A 151 9.47 1.28 3.32
N ALA A 152 9.18 0.73 4.49
CA ALA A 152 8.35 -0.46 4.62
C ALA A 152 6.86 -0.09 4.48
N ALA A 153 6.15 -0.80 3.60
CA ALA A 153 4.72 -0.61 3.36
C ALA A 153 3.81 -1.15 4.47
N LEU A 154 4.38 -1.88 5.43
CA LEU A 154 3.63 -2.60 6.46
C LEU A 154 2.53 -3.46 5.82
N THR A 155 1.28 -3.16 6.16
CA THR A 155 0.09 -3.90 5.76
C THR A 155 -0.48 -3.44 4.41
N LEU A 156 0.06 -2.37 3.83
CA LEU A 156 -0.47 -1.79 2.60
C LEU A 156 -0.05 -2.63 1.37
N ASN A 157 -1.03 -2.95 0.53
CA ASN A 157 -0.77 -3.53 -0.78
C ASN A 157 -0.18 -2.49 -1.76
N LEU A 158 0.40 -2.95 -2.87
CA LEU A 158 1.12 -2.09 -3.83
C LEU A 158 0.29 -0.88 -4.30
N LYS A 159 -1.01 -1.07 -4.51
CA LYS A 159 -1.90 0.01 -5.01
C LYS A 159 -2.11 1.07 -3.93
N LYS A 160 -2.29 0.67 -2.67
CA LYS A 160 -2.48 1.59 -1.53
C LYS A 160 -1.18 2.29 -1.16
N VAL A 161 -0.05 1.57 -1.18
CA VAL A 161 1.30 2.15 -1.04
C VAL A 161 1.52 3.24 -2.08
N ARG A 162 1.15 2.99 -3.34
CA ARG A 162 1.27 3.99 -4.39
C ARG A 162 0.44 5.24 -4.08
N VAL A 163 -0.79 5.09 -3.60
CA VAL A 163 -1.63 6.24 -3.22
C VAL A 163 -0.96 7.06 -2.13
N LEU A 164 -0.49 6.41 -1.05
CA LEU A 164 0.16 7.12 0.05
C LEU A 164 1.47 7.78 -0.42
N LEU A 165 2.28 7.08 -1.21
CA LEU A 165 3.54 7.60 -1.76
C LEU A 165 3.33 8.69 -2.84
N ILE A 166 2.13 8.84 -3.41
CA ILE A 166 1.80 10.00 -4.25
C ILE A 166 1.59 11.26 -3.39
N LEU A 167 0.92 11.09 -2.24
CA LEU A 167 0.46 12.19 -1.38
C LEU A 167 1.55 12.70 -0.43
N VAL A 168 2.36 11.80 0.15
CA VAL A 168 3.35 12.16 1.16
C VAL A 168 4.50 13.03 0.63
N PRO A 169 5.05 12.82 -0.58
CA PRO A 169 6.14 13.64 -1.10
C PRO A 169 5.83 15.13 -1.27
N ALA A 170 4.55 15.51 -1.28
CA ALA A 170 4.14 16.92 -1.26
C ALA A 170 4.50 17.61 0.08
N LYS A 171 4.80 16.84 1.13
CA LYS A 171 5.19 17.34 2.46
C LYS A 171 6.67 17.14 2.78
N THR A 172 7.26 16.03 2.33
CA THR A 172 8.64 15.67 2.66
C THR A 172 9.23 14.67 1.68
N ARG A 173 10.53 14.78 1.40
CA ARG A 173 11.29 13.77 0.64
C ARG A 173 12.18 12.89 1.53
N VAL A 174 12.17 13.14 2.84
CA VAL A 174 13.00 12.44 3.82
C VAL A 174 12.36 11.09 4.15
N TRP A 175 13.06 9.99 3.87
CA TRP A 175 12.52 8.63 3.98
C TRP A 175 11.98 8.31 5.38
N GLN A 176 12.63 8.79 6.45
CA GLN A 176 12.16 8.59 7.83
C GLN A 176 10.78 9.22 8.06
N ARG A 177 10.57 10.43 7.55
CA ARG A 177 9.27 11.11 7.64
C ARG A 177 8.23 10.38 6.81
N ILE A 178 8.60 9.88 5.63
CA ILE A 178 7.71 9.05 4.82
C ILE A 178 7.32 7.79 5.60
N GLN A 179 8.27 7.12 6.26
CA GLN A 179 7.97 5.98 7.12
C GLN A 179 6.99 6.33 8.25
N GLU A 180 7.14 7.49 8.89
CA GLU A 180 6.16 7.96 9.89
C GLU A 180 4.74 8.09 9.32
N PHE A 181 4.58 8.51 8.07
CA PHE A 181 3.27 8.50 7.41
C PHE A 181 2.76 7.07 7.21
N PHE A 182 3.59 6.14 6.73
CA PHE A 182 3.20 4.73 6.57
C PHE A 182 2.81 4.05 7.90
N ASN A 183 3.37 4.50 9.02
CA ASN A 183 3.02 4.00 10.34
C ASN A 183 1.68 4.55 10.86
N LYS A 184 1.20 5.69 10.33
CA LYS A 184 -0.01 6.39 10.80
C LYS A 184 -1.26 6.14 9.93
N TYR A 185 -1.08 5.88 8.64
CA TYR A 185 -2.13 5.91 7.61
C TYR A 185 -2.26 4.56 6.90
#